data_AF-A0A1E5USF4-F1
#
_entry.id   AF-A0A1E5USF4-F1
#
_cell.length_a   1.000
_cell.length_b   1.000
_cell.length_c   1.000
_cell.angle_alpha   90.00
_cell.angle_beta   90.00
_cell.angle_gamma   90.00
#
_symmetry.space_group_name_H-M   'P 1'
#
loop_
_entity.id
_entity.type
_entity.pdbx_description
1 polymer ?
#
loop_
_entity_poly.entity_id
_entity_poly.type
_entity_poly.pdbx_seq_one_letter_code
_entity_poly.pdbx_strand_id
1 'polypeptide(L)'
;MRYVWEFNFREFDVRRHRHASESIAMLRAKGVDFDRTRRHGVGAAKFGPRLQKWLRAGLGRAGVVTFSRGYDLAYLVKVMYGSGYEMPKTAGQF
;
A
#
# COMPACT_ATOMS: atom_id res chain seq x y z
N MET A 1 20.64 0.92 -14.10
CA MET A 1 19.23 1.22 -14.47
C MET A 1 18.43 1.41 -13.20
N ARG A 2 17.66 2.51 -13.09
CA ARG A 2 16.80 2.80 -11.94
C ARG A 2 15.37 2.50 -12.35
N TYR A 3 14.75 1.51 -11.72
CA TYR A 3 13.37 1.12 -11.96
C TYR A 3 12.48 1.69 -10.86
N VAL A 4 11.29 2.15 -11.24
CA VAL A 4 10.24 2.58 -10.30
C VAL A 4 9.03 1.71 -10.56
N TRP A 5 8.47 1.16 -9.49
CA TRP A 5 7.29 0.31 -9.53
C TRP A 5 6.15 0.97 -8.78
N GLU A 6 4.96 1.00 -9.39
CA GLU A 6 3.72 1.41 -8.76
C GLU A 6 2.78 0.22 -8.70
N PHE A 7 2.19 -0.03 -7.53
CA PHE A 7 1.24 -1.11 -7.32
C PHE A 7 -0.14 -0.53 -7.01
N ASN A 8 -1.08 -0.72 -7.94
CA ASN A 8 -2.47 -0.29 -7.80
C ASN A 8 -3.31 -1.43 -7.19
N PHE A 9 -3.87 -1.21 -6.00
CA PHE A 9 -4.62 -2.22 -5.25
C PHE A 9 -6.11 -2.19 -5.56
N ARG A 10 -6.70 -3.37 -5.82
CA ARG A 10 -8.11 -3.49 -6.26
C ARG A 10 -9.14 -3.26 -5.14
N GLU A 11 -8.70 -3.32 -3.89
CA GLU A 11 -9.56 -3.35 -2.71
C GLU A 11 -10.23 -2.01 -2.43
N PHE A 12 -9.78 -0.91 -3.02
CA PHE A 12 -10.41 0.39 -2.81
C PHE A 12 -11.66 0.57 -3.70
N ASP A 13 -12.76 1.03 -3.11
CA ASP A 13 -14.02 1.30 -3.79
C ASP A 13 -14.57 2.63 -3.26
N VAL A 14 -14.53 3.66 -4.11
CA VAL A 14 -15.02 5.02 -3.81
C VAL A 14 -16.48 4.99 -3.36
N ARG A 15 -17.27 4.01 -3.81
CA ARG A 15 -18.70 3.95 -3.51
C ARG A 15 -18.99 3.37 -2.12
N ARG A 16 -18.01 2.71 -1.50
CA ARG A 16 -18.20 1.93 -0.27
C ARG A 16 -17.30 2.36 0.88
N HIS A 17 -16.06 2.74 0.59
CA HIS A 17 -15.05 3.00 1.61
C HIS A 17 -15.02 4.48 1.99
N ARG A 18 -14.84 4.76 3.28
CA ARG A 18 -14.66 6.12 3.78
C ARG A 18 -13.43 6.76 3.15
N HIS A 19 -13.58 7.98 2.65
CA HIS A 19 -12.53 8.74 2.01
C HIS A 19 -12.80 10.24 2.14
N ALA A 20 -11.77 11.06 1.89
CA ALA A 20 -11.93 12.50 1.70
C ALA A 20 -12.22 12.78 0.22
N SER A 21 -13.29 13.53 -0.07
CA SER A 21 -13.73 13.83 -1.44
C SER A 21 -12.66 14.61 -2.22
N GLU A 22 -11.98 15.53 -1.54
CA GLU A 22 -10.89 16.35 -2.08
C GLU A 22 -9.72 15.46 -2.52
N SER A 23 -9.37 14.45 -1.72
CA SER A 23 -8.32 13.48 -2.07
C SER A 23 -8.69 12.65 -3.30
N ILE A 24 -9.95 12.25 -3.46
CA ILE A 24 -10.41 11.52 -4.65
C ILE A 24 -10.37 12.42 -5.89
N ALA A 25 -10.83 13.66 -5.78
CA ALA A 25 -10.75 14.62 -6.88
C ALA A 25 -9.29 14.86 -7.32
N MET A 26 -8.39 15.07 -6.36
CA MET A 26 -6.97 15.23 -6.62
C MET A 26 -6.37 14.00 -7.31
N LEU A 27 -6.67 12.78 -6.84
CA LEU A 27 -6.14 11.56 -7.43
C LEU A 27 -6.66 11.34 -8.86
N ARG A 28 -7.94 11.63 -9.12
CA ARG A 28 -8.49 11.62 -10.50
C ARG A 28 -7.78 12.61 -11.40
N ALA A 29 -7.54 13.83 -10.93
CA ALA A 29 -6.81 14.85 -11.69
C ALA A 29 -5.37 14.43 -12.01
N LYS A 30 -4.77 13.59 -11.17
CA LYS A 30 -3.45 12.96 -11.40
C LYS A 30 -3.51 11.70 -12.28
N GLY A 31 -4.68 11.33 -12.79
CA GLY A 31 -4.85 10.21 -13.73
C GLY A 31 -5.19 8.87 -13.08
N VAL A 32 -5.52 8.83 -11.79
CA VAL A 32 -5.94 7.57 -11.14
C VAL A 32 -7.35 7.19 -11.59
N ASP A 33 -7.44 6.06 -12.30
CA ASP A 33 -8.71 5.41 -12.66
C ASP A 33 -9.08 4.34 -11.61
N PHE A 34 -9.98 4.71 -10.70
CA PHE A 34 -10.44 3.84 -9.62
C PHE A 34 -11.24 2.62 -10.12
N ASP A 35 -12.01 2.76 -11.20
CA ASP A 35 -12.82 1.66 -11.72
C ASP A 35 -11.92 0.63 -12.43
N ARG A 36 -10.91 1.09 -13.18
CA ARG A 36 -9.86 0.21 -13.75
C ARG A 36 -9.04 -0.44 -12.66
N THR A 37 -8.65 0.32 -11.63
CA THR A 37 -7.89 -0.20 -10.48
C THR A 37 -8.65 -1.31 -9.78
N ARG A 38 -9.96 -1.16 -9.58
CA ARG A 38 -10.80 -2.21 -8.99
C ARG A 38 -10.89 -3.47 -9.84
N ARG A 39 -10.96 -3.34 -11.18
CA ARG A 39 -11.07 -4.50 -12.09
C ARG A 39 -9.74 -5.25 -12.27
N HIS A 40 -8.63 -4.51 -12.38
CA HIS A 40 -7.35 -5.06 -12.82
C HIS A 40 -6.23 -4.96 -11.78
N GLY A 41 -6.48 -4.31 -10.64
CA GLY A 41 -5.49 -4.07 -9.60
C GLY A 41 -4.98 -5.35 -8.94
N VAL A 42 -3.84 -5.21 -8.29
CA VAL A 42 -3.23 -6.27 -7.49
C VAL A 42 -4.11 -6.51 -6.26
N GLY A 43 -4.26 -7.78 -5.86
CA GLY A 43 -4.94 -8.12 -4.62
C GLY A 43 -3.97 -8.00 -3.45
N ALA A 44 -4.27 -7.15 -2.46
CA ALA A 44 -3.43 -6.92 -1.28
C ALA A 44 -3.11 -8.24 -0.54
N ALA A 45 -4.09 -9.13 -0.38
CA ALA A 45 -3.91 -10.43 0.27
C ALA A 45 -2.90 -11.35 -0.45
N LYS A 46 -2.79 -11.26 -1.78
CA LYS A 46 -1.80 -12.01 -2.56
C LYS A 46 -0.45 -11.28 -2.61
N PHE A 47 -0.47 -9.96 -2.46
CA PHE A 47 0.72 -9.12 -2.50
C PHE A 47 1.55 -9.24 -1.22
N GLY A 48 0.91 -9.26 -0.04
CA GLY A 48 1.59 -9.35 1.26
C GLY A 48 2.66 -10.46 1.34
N PRO A 49 2.31 -11.73 1.09
CA PRO A 49 3.29 -12.83 1.11
C PRO A 49 4.43 -12.68 0.09
N ARG A 50 4.15 -12.06 -1.07
CA ARG A 50 5.17 -11.80 -2.10
C ARG A 50 6.13 -10.70 -1.67
N LEU A 51 5.61 -9.62 -1.11
CA LEU A 51 6.40 -8.53 -0.55
C LEU A 51 7.32 -9.05 0.56
N GLN A 52 6.80 -9.87 1.48
CA GLN A 52 7.61 -10.52 2.51
C GLN A 52 8.72 -11.39 1.92
N LYS A 53 8.43 -12.15 0.85
CA LYS A 53 9.45 -12.94 0.13
C LYS A 53 10.52 -12.03 -0.48
N TRP A 54 10.15 -10.93 -1.13
CA TRP A 54 11.09 -9.98 -1.71
C TRP A 54 11.97 -9.28 -0.66
N LEU A 55 11.39 -8.90 0.48
CA LEU A 55 12.11 -8.35 1.63
C LEU A 55 13.19 -9.31 2.13
N ARG A 56 12.84 -10.59 2.34
CA ARG A 56 13.81 -11.63 2.74
C ARG A 56 14.85 -11.94 1.66
N ALA A 57 14.48 -11.85 0.38
CA ALA A 57 15.36 -12.18 -0.75
C ALA A 57 16.39 -11.09 -1.09
N GLY A 58 16.45 -9.98 -0.34
CA GLY A 58 17.51 -8.99 -0.49
C GLY A 58 17.05 -7.54 -0.52
N LEU A 59 15.74 -7.28 -0.68
CA LEU A 59 15.23 -5.91 -0.58
C LEU A 59 15.46 -5.32 0.83
N GLY A 60 15.44 -6.15 1.88
CA GLY A 60 15.78 -5.74 3.25
C GLY A 60 17.26 -5.42 3.48
N ARG A 61 18.17 -5.87 2.61
CA ARG A 61 19.61 -5.53 2.69
C ARG A 61 19.93 -4.17 2.08
N ALA A 62 19.04 -3.62 1.25
CA ALA A 62 19.24 -2.35 0.55
C ALA A 62 18.84 -1.11 1.38
N GLY A 63 18.27 -1.31 2.57
CA GLY A 63 17.66 -0.23 3.37
C GLY A 63 16.33 0.23 2.78
N VAL A 64 15.32 0.44 3.62
CA VAL A 64 14.03 1.00 3.22
C VAL A 64 14.02 2.50 3.53
N VAL A 65 13.86 3.33 2.50
CA VAL A 65 13.70 4.78 2.66
C VAL A 65 12.22 5.12 2.51
N THR A 66 11.60 5.64 3.58
CA THR A 66 10.21 6.12 3.57
C THR A 66 10.18 7.62 3.88
N PHE A 67 9.34 8.39 3.18
CA PHE A 67 9.12 9.81 3.45
C PHE A 67 7.66 9.99 3.90
N SER A 68 7.44 10.52 5.12
CA SER A 68 6.20 10.47 5.94
C SER A 68 6.14 9.25 6.89
N ARG A 69 6.82 9.39 8.04
CA ARG A 69 7.34 8.28 8.89
C ARG A 69 6.33 7.28 9.47
N GLY A 70 5.04 7.57 9.49
CA GLY A 70 4.05 6.74 10.18
C GLY A 70 3.08 6.00 9.24
N TYR A 71 2.37 6.76 8.41
CA TYR A 71 1.27 6.21 7.62
C TYR A 71 1.73 5.25 6.54
N ASP A 72 2.78 5.60 5.79
CA ASP A 72 3.27 4.75 4.70
C ASP A 72 3.81 3.42 5.23
N LEU A 73 4.53 3.45 6.36
CA LEU A 73 4.99 2.24 7.03
C LEU A 73 3.82 1.42 7.57
N ALA A 74 2.83 2.07 8.19
CA ALA A 74 1.66 1.39 8.73
C ALA A 74 0.85 0.67 7.64
N TYR A 75 0.64 1.30 6.48
CA TYR A 75 -0.02 0.67 5.35
C TYR A 75 0.81 -0.48 4.77
N LEU A 76 2.13 -0.34 4.70
CA LEU A 76 3.02 -1.40 4.25
C LEU A 76 2.91 -2.64 5.16
N VAL A 77 2.97 -2.43 6.48
CA VAL A 77 2.78 -3.49 7.50
C VAL A 77 1.39 -4.12 7.37
N LYS A 78 0.34 -3.31 7.26
CA LYS A 78 -1.04 -3.81 7.07
C LYS A 78 -1.18 -4.66 5.82
N VAL A 79 -0.54 -4.29 4.71
CA VAL A 79 -0.57 -5.07 3.48
C VAL A 79 0.26 -6.36 3.61
N MET A 80 1.39 -6.34 4.35
CA MET A 80 2.22 -7.53 4.58
C MET A 80 1.52 -8.60 5.41
N TYR A 81 0.85 -8.20 6.49
CA TYR A 81 0.26 -9.13 7.46
C TYR A 81 -1.25 -9.31 7.30
N GLY A 82 -1.90 -8.45 6.51
CA GLY A 82 -3.33 -8.52 6.22
C GLY A 82 -4.21 -7.85 7.29
N SER A 83 -5.53 -7.90 7.07
CA SER A 83 -6.53 -7.20 7.89
C SER A 83 -6.72 -7.76 9.29
N GLY A 84 -6.21 -8.96 9.58
CA GLY A 84 -6.24 -9.57 10.91
C GLY A 84 -5.04 -9.20 11.80
N TYR A 85 -4.10 -8.42 11.28
CA TYR A 85 -2.95 -7.98 12.05
C TYR A 85 -3.30 -6.76 12.92
N GLU A 86 -3.11 -6.90 14.22
CA GLU A 86 -3.23 -5.77 15.15
C GLU A 86 -2.05 -4.83 14.97
N MET A 87 -2.32 -3.63 14.47
CA MET A 87 -1.29 -2.61 14.29
C MET A 87 -0.71 -2.19 15.65
N PRO A 88 0.61 -1.96 15.74
CA PRO A 88 1.19 -1.42 16.94
C PRO A 88 0.55 -0.09 17.33
N LYS A 89 0.29 0.07 18.63
CA LYS A 89 -0.45 1.24 19.16
C LYS A 89 0.47 2.45 19.33
N THR A 90 1.79 2.26 19.31
CA THR A 90 2.77 3.32 19.49
C THR A 90 3.92 3.20 18.48
N ALA A 91 4.58 4.32 18.19
CA ALA A 91 5.67 4.38 17.22
C ALA A 91 6.92 3.55 17.65
N GLY A 92 7.11 3.29 18.95
CA GLY A 92 8.22 2.49 19.45
C GLY A 92 8.03 0.97 19.32
N GLN A 93 6.87 0.52 18.83
CA GLN A 93 6.55 -0.89 18.58
C GLN A 93 6.67 -1.30 17.10
N PHE A 94 6.99 -0.35 16.22
CA PHE A 94 7.35 -0.59 14.82
C PHE A 94 8.84 -0.84 14.69
#